data_AF-A0A520JBT2-F1
#
_entry.id   AF-A0A520JBT2-F1
#
_cell.length_a   1.000
_cell.length_b   1.000
_cell.length_c   1.000
_cell.angle_alpha   90.00
_cell.angle_beta   90.00
_cell.angle_gamma   90.00
#
_symmetry.space_group_name_H-M   'P 1'
#
loop_
_entity.id
_entity.type
_entity.pdbx_description
1 polymer ?
#
loop_
_entity_poly.entity_id
_entity_poly.type
_entity_poly.pdbx_seq_one_letter_code
_entity_poly.pdbx_strand_id
1 'polypeptide(L)'
;AQALRDQGHRPVVFDKGRGPGGRMSTRRIDTPLGEAAFDHGAQYLTARDPAFVAQVDRWAQAGHVARWSPAGPDAWVGTPAMNAPVRAMASDLDVRWNTAIDSLHHDGEWRIGGERFDAAIVAVPAEQVAPLVATHDGALADAARSAVSDPCWTVMAAFDGPVPLEHDRVTNLEAIGSAVRNSAKPGRTGPSNAAITVQHGSDTAERAASASAPS
;
A
#
# COMPACT_ATOMS: atom_id res chain seq x y z
N ALA A 1 -13.07 -9.71 -2.72
CA ALA A 1 -13.03 -10.38 -4.03
C ALA A 1 -12.77 -11.88 -3.91
N GLN A 2 -11.59 -12.34 -3.41
CA GLN A 2 -11.32 -13.79 -3.26
C GLN A 2 -12.41 -14.53 -2.48
N ALA A 3 -12.80 -14.02 -1.29
CA ALA A 3 -13.89 -14.63 -0.51
C ALA A 3 -15.23 -14.75 -1.27
N LEU A 4 -15.58 -13.78 -2.13
CA LEU A 4 -16.79 -13.85 -2.95
C LEU A 4 -16.66 -14.93 -4.03
N ARG A 5 -15.50 -15.01 -4.68
CA ARG A 5 -15.21 -16.04 -5.68
C ARG A 5 -15.25 -17.44 -5.07
N ASP A 6 -14.67 -17.61 -3.88
CA ASP A 6 -14.64 -18.90 -3.18
C ASP A 6 -16.05 -19.34 -2.74
N GLN A 7 -17.00 -18.41 -2.64
CA GLN A 7 -18.44 -18.67 -2.43
C GLN A 7 -19.22 -18.87 -3.75
N GLY A 8 -18.55 -18.89 -4.90
CA GLY A 8 -19.17 -19.14 -6.21
C GLY A 8 -19.68 -17.89 -6.93
N HIS A 9 -19.46 -16.69 -6.39
CA HIS A 9 -19.76 -15.45 -7.10
C HIS A 9 -18.69 -15.13 -8.16
N ARG A 10 -19.00 -14.19 -9.07
CA ARG A 10 -18.10 -13.77 -10.15
C ARG A 10 -17.69 -12.29 -9.98
N PRO A 11 -16.87 -11.96 -8.97
CA PRO A 11 -16.48 -10.57 -8.75
C PRO A 11 -15.55 -10.08 -9.88
N VAL A 12 -15.85 -8.89 -10.40
CA VAL A 12 -14.94 -8.10 -11.23
C VAL A 12 -14.40 -6.96 -10.38
N VAL A 13 -13.08 -6.75 -10.41
CA VAL A 13 -12.41 -5.68 -9.66
C VAL A 13 -11.98 -4.59 -10.62
N PHE A 14 -12.30 -3.34 -10.30
CA PHE A 14 -11.84 -2.17 -11.05
C PHE A 14 -10.79 -1.42 -10.23
N ASP A 15 -9.67 -1.06 -10.86
CA ASP A 15 -8.63 -0.26 -10.22
C ASP A 15 -8.03 0.73 -11.24
N LYS A 16 -7.91 1.99 -10.83
CA LYS A 16 -7.28 3.05 -11.65
C LYS A 16 -5.78 2.86 -11.83
N GLY A 17 -5.15 2.06 -10.96
CA GLY A 17 -3.74 1.71 -11.03
C GLY A 17 -3.41 0.85 -12.25
N ARG A 18 -2.15 0.90 -12.66
CA ARG A 18 -1.60 0.06 -13.74
C ARG A 18 -1.40 -1.41 -13.34
N GLY A 19 -1.56 -1.74 -12.07
CA GLY A 19 -1.29 -3.07 -11.53
C GLY A 19 -1.48 -3.14 -10.02
N PRO A 20 -1.31 -4.34 -9.44
CA PRO A 20 -1.64 -4.60 -8.04
C PRO A 20 -0.71 -3.86 -7.08
N GLY A 21 -1.30 -3.35 -5.99
CA GLY A 21 -0.55 -2.93 -4.82
C GLY A 21 -1.17 -1.77 -4.05
N GLY A 22 -1.73 -0.76 -4.73
CA GLY A 22 -2.20 0.46 -4.07
C GLY A 22 -1.11 1.05 -3.15
N ARG A 23 -1.41 1.19 -1.86
CA ARG A 23 -0.45 1.65 -0.83
C ARG A 23 0.67 0.64 -0.51
N MET A 24 0.62 -0.59 -1.01
CA MET A 24 1.71 -1.57 -0.93
C MET A 24 2.56 -1.61 -2.21
N SER A 25 2.36 -0.68 -3.15
CA SER A 25 3.06 -0.70 -4.43
C SER A 25 4.56 -0.42 -4.32
N THR A 26 5.32 -1.07 -5.20
CA THR A 26 6.76 -0.86 -5.36
C THR A 26 7.00 -0.08 -6.64
N ARG A 27 7.75 1.02 -6.55
CA ARG A 27 8.14 1.84 -7.70
C ARG A 27 9.52 1.41 -8.19
N ARG A 28 9.68 1.25 -9.50
CA ARG A 28 10.97 1.00 -10.16
C ARG A 28 11.42 2.25 -10.89
N ILE A 29 12.69 2.57 -10.81
CA ILE A 29 13.30 3.76 -11.42
C ILE A 29 14.64 3.34 -12.01
N ASP A 30 14.88 3.69 -13.27
CA ASP A 30 16.19 3.57 -13.90
C ASP A 30 17.14 4.62 -13.30
N THR A 31 18.30 4.17 -12.85
CA THR A 31 19.35 5.05 -12.31
C THR A 31 20.66 4.79 -13.06
N PRO A 32 21.65 5.71 -12.96
CA PRO A 32 23.01 5.44 -13.46
C PRO A 32 23.66 4.16 -12.89
N LEU A 33 23.13 3.63 -11.78
CA LEU A 33 23.61 2.43 -11.09
C LEU A 33 22.81 1.17 -11.47
N GLY A 34 21.85 1.28 -12.38
CA GLY A 34 20.89 0.23 -12.74
C GLY A 34 19.47 0.50 -12.22
N GLU A 35 18.55 -0.44 -12.44
CA GLU A 35 17.17 -0.33 -11.93
C GLU A 35 17.15 -0.41 -10.40
N ALA A 36 16.55 0.60 -9.76
CA ALA A 36 16.30 0.64 -8.33
C ALA A 36 14.81 0.45 -8.04
N ALA A 37 14.48 -0.38 -7.04
CA ALA A 37 13.12 -0.63 -6.60
C ALA A 37 12.87 -0.06 -5.19
N PHE A 38 11.72 0.58 -4.99
CA PHE A 38 11.34 1.26 -3.75
C PHE A 38 9.93 0.88 -3.34
N ASP A 39 9.79 0.27 -2.17
CA ASP A 39 8.48 0.13 -1.52
C ASP A 39 8.15 1.50 -0.93
N HIS A 40 7.30 2.29 -1.59
CA HIS A 40 7.15 3.73 -1.26
C HIS A 40 5.91 4.03 -0.40
N GLY A 41 5.05 3.05 -0.19
CA GLY A 41 3.94 3.15 0.75
C GLY A 41 4.23 2.30 1.99
N ALA A 42 3.48 1.23 2.22
CA ALA A 42 3.71 0.31 3.33
C ALA A 42 5.14 -0.24 3.30
N GLN A 43 5.89 -0.07 4.39
CA GLN A 43 7.27 -0.56 4.49
C GLN A 43 7.34 -2.03 4.91
N TYR A 44 6.38 -2.44 5.73
CA TYR A 44 6.18 -3.78 6.26
C TYR A 44 4.72 -3.91 6.70
N LEU A 45 4.30 -5.11 7.07
CA LEU A 45 3.02 -5.39 7.69
C LEU A 45 3.21 -6.20 8.97
N THR A 46 2.25 -6.11 9.88
CA THR A 46 2.14 -6.97 11.06
C THR A 46 0.75 -7.59 11.07
N ALA A 47 0.64 -8.84 11.52
CA ALA A 47 -0.65 -9.51 11.69
C ALA A 47 -0.95 -9.74 13.17
N ARG A 48 -2.19 -9.45 13.57
CA ARG A 48 -2.68 -9.61 14.95
C ARG A 48 -4.03 -10.32 14.99
N ASP A 49 -4.90 -10.00 14.04
CA ASP A 49 -6.16 -10.69 13.84
C ASP A 49 -5.91 -12.16 13.40
N PRO A 50 -6.55 -13.17 14.03
CA PRO A 50 -6.32 -14.57 13.69
C PRO A 50 -6.57 -14.94 12.23
N ALA A 51 -7.59 -14.35 11.58
CA ALA A 51 -7.86 -14.62 10.18
C ALA A 51 -6.78 -14.02 9.27
N PHE A 52 -6.29 -12.82 9.62
CA PHE A 52 -5.17 -12.21 8.89
C PHE A 52 -3.84 -12.93 9.14
N VAL A 53 -3.57 -13.42 10.35
CA VAL A 53 -2.39 -14.26 10.66
C VAL A 53 -2.38 -15.50 9.75
N ALA A 54 -3.50 -16.24 9.70
CA ALA A 54 -3.61 -17.40 8.83
C ALA A 54 -3.39 -17.06 7.35
N GLN A 55 -3.81 -15.88 6.90
CA GLN A 55 -3.57 -15.42 5.53
C GLN A 55 -2.11 -15.07 5.27
N VAL A 56 -1.43 -14.42 6.23
CA VAL A 56 0.01 -14.13 6.13
C VAL A 56 0.83 -15.41 6.12
N ASP A 57 0.46 -16.41 6.92
CA ASP A 57 1.13 -17.71 6.93
C ASP A 57 0.99 -18.43 5.58
N ARG A 58 -0.19 -18.39 4.95
CA ARG A 58 -0.37 -18.90 3.58
C ARG A 58 0.53 -18.17 2.58
N TRP A 59 0.64 -16.85 2.67
CA TRP A 59 1.55 -16.09 1.81
C TRP A 59 3.01 -16.44 2.07
N ALA A 60 3.39 -16.70 3.33
CA ALA A 60 4.75 -17.08 3.69
C ALA A 60 5.12 -18.45 3.11
N GLN A 61 4.22 -19.43 3.23
CA GLN A 61 4.39 -20.76 2.65
C GLN A 61 4.49 -20.72 1.13
N ALA A 62 3.76 -19.80 0.48
CA ALA A 62 3.83 -19.57 -0.97
C ALA A 62 5.00 -18.66 -1.40
N GLY A 63 5.84 -18.19 -0.48
CA GLY A 63 7.00 -17.33 -0.79
C GLY A 63 6.66 -15.89 -1.20
N HIS A 64 5.45 -15.41 -0.90
CA HIS A 64 5.00 -14.05 -1.19
C HIS A 64 5.31 -13.04 -0.08
N VAL A 65 5.64 -13.51 1.13
CA VAL A 65 6.15 -12.68 2.23
C VAL A 65 7.31 -13.37 2.94
N ALA A 66 8.17 -12.58 3.58
CA ALA A 66 9.21 -13.06 4.48
C ALA A 66 9.30 -12.17 5.73
N ARG A 67 9.82 -12.72 6.83
CA ARG A 67 10.09 -11.95 8.06
C ARG A 67 11.17 -10.90 7.80
N TRP A 68 11.05 -9.76 8.46
CA TRP A 68 12.05 -8.68 8.39
C TRP A 68 12.29 -8.04 9.76
N SER A 69 13.29 -8.57 10.47
CA SER A 69 13.60 -8.20 11.86
C SER A 69 13.94 -6.73 12.12
N PRO A 70 14.46 -5.91 11.17
CA PRO A 70 14.65 -4.48 11.40
C PRO A 70 13.35 -3.70 11.70
N ALA A 71 12.19 -4.24 11.31
CA ALA A 71 10.89 -3.68 11.67
C ALA A 71 10.25 -4.34 12.91
N GLY A 72 10.96 -5.27 13.57
CA GLY A 72 10.52 -6.01 14.75
C GLY A 72 10.25 -7.49 14.46
N PRO A 73 10.07 -8.31 15.51
CA PRO A 73 9.90 -9.77 15.37
C PRO A 73 8.63 -10.15 14.60
N ASP A 74 7.58 -9.31 14.68
CA ASP A 74 6.27 -9.54 14.06
C ASP A 74 6.14 -8.97 12.64
N ALA A 75 7.22 -8.40 12.11
CA ALA A 75 7.19 -7.71 10.84
C ALA A 75 7.41 -8.66 9.65
N TRP A 76 6.56 -8.47 8.65
CA TRP A 76 6.61 -9.14 7.36
C TRP A 76 6.76 -8.14 6.23
N VAL A 77 7.47 -8.52 5.17
CA VAL A 77 7.56 -7.76 3.93
C VAL A 77 7.20 -8.67 2.76
N GLY A 78 6.55 -8.11 1.74
CA GLY A 78 6.29 -8.85 0.49
C GLY A 78 7.60 -9.21 -0.22
N THR A 79 7.68 -10.36 -0.89
CA THR A 79 8.87 -10.87 -1.59
C THR A 79 8.54 -11.24 -3.04
N PRO A 80 9.28 -10.75 -4.06
CA PRO A 80 10.48 -9.90 -3.98
C PRO A 80 10.19 -8.41 -3.77
N ALA A 81 8.92 -8.01 -3.70
CA ALA A 81 8.48 -6.61 -3.63
C ALA A 81 7.27 -6.50 -2.68
N MET A 82 7.04 -5.34 -2.07
CA MET A 82 5.97 -5.21 -1.07
C MET A 82 4.58 -5.55 -1.61
N ASN A 83 4.33 -5.36 -2.91
CA ASN A 83 3.05 -5.69 -3.53
C ASN A 83 2.85 -7.18 -3.88
N ALA A 84 3.83 -8.05 -3.61
CA ALA A 84 3.75 -9.47 -3.94
C ALA A 84 2.50 -10.19 -3.39
N PRO A 85 2.05 -9.95 -2.14
CA PRO A 85 0.81 -10.55 -1.63
C PRO A 85 -0.42 -10.10 -2.41
N VAL A 86 -0.50 -8.80 -2.73
CA VAL A 86 -1.62 -8.24 -3.51
C VAL A 86 -1.63 -8.80 -4.92
N ARG A 87 -0.45 -8.97 -5.53
CA ARG A 87 -0.31 -9.62 -6.85
C ARG A 87 -0.79 -11.06 -6.83
N ALA A 88 -0.42 -11.83 -5.81
CA ALA A 88 -0.88 -13.21 -5.63
C ALA A 88 -2.40 -13.27 -5.41
N MET A 89 -2.99 -12.31 -4.69
CA MET A 89 -4.44 -12.27 -4.53
C MET A 89 -5.16 -11.96 -5.85
N ALA A 90 -4.56 -11.09 -6.67
CA ALA A 90 -5.14 -10.61 -7.92
C ALA A 90 -4.96 -11.58 -9.09
N SER A 91 -4.02 -12.52 -9.05
CA SER A 91 -3.72 -13.42 -10.19
C SER A 91 -4.91 -14.25 -10.64
N ASP A 92 -5.81 -14.55 -9.71
CA ASP A 92 -6.94 -15.46 -9.91
C ASP A 92 -8.28 -14.69 -9.99
N LEU A 93 -8.23 -13.37 -10.19
CA LEU A 93 -9.41 -12.49 -10.25
C LEU A 93 -9.50 -11.83 -11.63
N ASP A 94 -10.73 -11.54 -12.08
CA ASP A 94 -10.94 -10.61 -13.20
C ASP A 94 -10.73 -9.19 -12.68
N VAL A 95 -9.60 -8.58 -13.08
CA VAL A 95 -9.25 -7.22 -12.67
C VAL A 95 -9.08 -6.33 -13.89
N ARG A 96 -9.86 -5.26 -13.92
CA ARG A 96 -9.81 -4.19 -14.92
C ARG A 96 -8.90 -3.08 -14.41
N TRP A 97 -7.62 -3.19 -14.73
CA TRP A 97 -6.61 -2.17 -14.46
C TRP A 97 -6.81 -0.93 -15.33
N ASN A 98 -6.17 0.19 -14.96
CA ASN A 98 -6.30 1.47 -15.66
C ASN A 98 -7.74 1.97 -15.81
N THR A 99 -8.63 1.53 -14.94
CA THR A 99 -10.05 1.85 -15.02
C THR A 99 -10.45 2.63 -13.79
N ALA A 100 -10.43 3.96 -13.92
CA ALA A 100 -10.97 4.85 -12.90
C ALA A 100 -12.50 4.82 -12.98
N ILE A 101 -13.13 4.64 -11.82
CA ILE A 101 -14.58 4.75 -11.67
C ILE A 101 -14.81 6.05 -10.90
N ASP A 102 -15.44 7.02 -11.56
CA ASP A 102 -15.72 8.34 -10.99
C ASP A 102 -17.17 8.48 -10.53
N SER A 103 -18.06 7.61 -11.01
CA SER A 103 -19.47 7.56 -10.64
C SER A 103 -20.00 6.13 -10.69
N LEU A 104 -20.98 5.85 -9.83
CA LEU A 104 -21.78 4.63 -9.87
C LEU A 104 -23.18 4.98 -10.37
N HIS A 105 -23.73 4.16 -11.25
CA HIS A 105 -25.09 4.32 -11.76
C HIS A 105 -25.89 3.06 -11.47
N HIS A 106 -27.17 3.23 -11.11
CA HIS A 106 -28.08 2.14 -10.84
C HIS A 106 -29.42 2.38 -11.54
N ASP A 107 -29.76 1.49 -12.49
CA ASP A 107 -31.01 1.54 -13.27
C ASP A 107 -31.77 0.20 -13.21
N GLY A 108 -31.77 -0.41 -12.02
CA GLY A 108 -32.28 -1.76 -11.75
C GLY A 108 -31.16 -2.77 -11.54
N GLU A 109 -30.00 -2.51 -12.14
CA GLU A 109 -28.72 -3.17 -11.89
C GLU A 109 -27.64 -2.08 -11.75
N TRP A 110 -26.49 -2.41 -11.14
CA TRP A 110 -25.34 -1.51 -11.12
C TRP A 110 -24.65 -1.47 -12.48
N ARG A 111 -24.31 -0.28 -12.96
CA ARG A 111 -23.54 -0.08 -14.20
C ARG A 111 -22.18 0.50 -13.88
N ILE A 112 -21.12 -0.26 -14.17
CA ILE A 112 -19.72 0.08 -13.85
C ILE A 112 -18.85 -0.30 -15.04
N GLY A 113 -18.05 0.64 -15.57
CA GLY A 113 -17.16 0.36 -16.70
C GLY A 113 -17.85 -0.11 -17.99
N GLY A 114 -19.15 0.17 -18.16
CA GLY A 114 -19.97 -0.31 -19.28
C GLY A 114 -20.59 -1.70 -19.09
N GLU A 115 -20.32 -2.37 -17.97
CA GLU A 115 -20.85 -3.68 -17.60
C GLU A 115 -21.95 -3.58 -16.52
N ARG A 116 -22.74 -4.64 -16.36
CA ARG A 116 -23.84 -4.73 -15.39
C ARG A 116 -23.51 -5.68 -14.23
N PHE A 117 -23.93 -5.33 -13.03
CA PHE A 117 -23.65 -6.08 -11.80
C PHE A 117 -24.84 -6.08 -10.83
N ASP A 118 -25.02 -7.18 -10.10
CA ASP A 118 -26.04 -7.30 -9.05
C ASP A 118 -25.70 -6.46 -7.80
N ALA A 119 -24.41 -6.24 -7.53
CA ALA A 119 -23.92 -5.54 -6.36
C ALA A 119 -22.62 -4.79 -6.65
N ALA A 120 -22.38 -3.71 -5.89
CA ALA A 120 -21.15 -2.92 -5.93
C ALA A 120 -20.52 -2.87 -4.53
N ILE A 121 -19.19 -3.04 -4.46
CA ILE A 121 -18.40 -2.85 -3.24
C ILE A 121 -17.38 -1.75 -3.52
N VAL A 122 -17.40 -0.69 -2.70
CA VAL A 122 -16.45 0.41 -2.79
C VAL A 122 -15.32 0.17 -1.80
N ALA A 123 -14.13 -0.13 -2.33
CA ALA A 123 -12.93 -0.48 -1.53
C ALA A 123 -11.76 0.50 -1.78
N VAL A 124 -12.08 1.79 -1.81
CA VAL A 124 -11.11 2.89 -1.97
C VAL A 124 -10.88 3.63 -0.64
N PRO A 125 -9.82 4.45 -0.49
CA PRO A 125 -9.67 5.32 0.66
C PRO A 125 -10.92 6.18 0.90
N ALA A 126 -11.24 6.47 2.16
CA ALA A 126 -12.50 7.11 2.55
C ALA A 126 -12.75 8.45 1.81
N GLU A 127 -11.68 9.20 1.54
CA GLU A 127 -11.69 10.47 0.83
C GLU A 127 -12.19 10.33 -0.62
N GLN A 128 -12.13 9.13 -1.19
CA GLN A 128 -12.58 8.81 -2.55
C GLN A 128 -13.96 8.16 -2.58
N VAL A 129 -14.56 7.82 -1.43
CA VAL A 129 -15.85 7.11 -1.37
C VAL A 129 -17.02 8.05 -1.64
N ALA A 130 -17.02 9.24 -1.02
CA ALA A 130 -18.18 10.13 -1.04
C ALA A 130 -18.68 10.49 -2.46
N PRO A 131 -17.81 10.83 -3.44
CA PRO A 131 -18.26 11.10 -4.81
C PRO A 131 -18.94 9.90 -5.50
N LEU A 132 -18.59 8.67 -5.11
CA LEU A 132 -19.13 7.45 -5.72
C LEU A 132 -20.52 7.08 -5.21
N VAL A 133 -20.80 7.39 -3.94
CA VAL A 133 -21.97 6.87 -3.24
C VAL A 133 -23.00 7.94 -2.88
N ALA A 134 -22.68 9.23 -2.93
CA ALA A 134 -23.57 10.31 -2.46
C ALA A 134 -24.95 10.33 -3.13
N THR A 135 -25.06 9.88 -4.39
CA THR A 135 -26.35 9.80 -5.11
C THR A 135 -27.19 8.57 -4.72
N HIS A 136 -26.61 7.62 -3.98
CA HIS A 136 -27.24 6.34 -3.63
C HIS A 136 -27.42 6.17 -2.12
N ASP A 137 -26.46 6.65 -1.33
CA ASP A 137 -26.44 6.56 0.13
C ASP A 137 -25.74 7.79 0.74
N GLY A 138 -26.56 8.74 1.21
CA GLY A 138 -26.07 9.96 1.83
C GLY A 138 -25.37 9.72 3.18
N ALA A 139 -25.85 8.74 3.95
CA ALA A 139 -25.29 8.42 5.27
C ALA A 139 -23.89 7.80 5.15
N LEU A 140 -23.70 6.90 4.17
CA LEU A 140 -22.39 6.37 3.85
C LEU A 140 -21.44 7.47 3.34
N ALA A 141 -21.94 8.39 2.52
CA ALA A 141 -21.13 9.52 2.06
C ALA A 141 -20.68 10.46 3.20
N ASP A 142 -21.57 10.72 4.18
CA ASP A 142 -21.23 11.50 5.37
C ASP A 142 -20.22 10.78 6.27
N ALA A 143 -20.39 9.47 6.48
CA ALA A 143 -19.44 8.66 7.23
C ALA A 143 -18.04 8.63 6.55
N ALA A 144 -18.00 8.60 5.23
CA ALA A 144 -16.75 8.68 4.47
C ALA A 144 -16.07 10.06 4.62
N ARG A 145 -16.84 11.15 4.59
CA ARG A 145 -16.33 12.52 4.76
C ARG A 145 -15.78 12.79 6.16
N SER A 146 -16.32 12.13 7.19
CA SER A 146 -15.86 12.31 8.57
C SER A 146 -14.61 11.51 8.93
N ALA A 147 -14.23 10.54 8.09
CA ALA A 147 -12.99 9.81 8.25
C ALA A 147 -11.80 10.68 7.81
N VAL A 148 -10.91 10.98 8.77
CA VAL A 148 -9.70 11.79 8.53
C VAL A 148 -8.50 10.86 8.41
N SER A 149 -7.72 11.02 7.33
CA SER A 149 -6.41 10.38 7.16
C SER A 149 -5.28 11.39 7.32
N ASP A 150 -4.20 10.95 7.95
CA ASP A 150 -2.95 11.71 8.01
C ASP A 150 -2.17 11.63 6.69
N PRO A 151 -1.71 12.77 6.15
CA PRO A 151 -0.85 12.75 4.98
C PRO A 151 0.52 12.16 5.33
N CYS A 152 1.10 11.43 4.39
CA CYS A 152 2.46 10.92 4.50
C CYS A 152 3.28 11.28 3.27
N TRP A 153 4.40 11.97 3.49
CA TRP A 153 5.39 12.24 2.45
C TRP A 153 6.41 11.11 2.40
N THR A 154 6.75 10.68 1.18
CA THR A 154 7.80 9.67 0.96
C THR A 154 8.86 10.17 0.00
N VAL A 155 10.13 10.07 0.40
CA VAL A 155 11.30 10.29 -0.47
C VAL A 155 11.95 8.94 -0.79
N MET A 156 12.35 8.78 -2.06
CA MET A 156 13.10 7.63 -2.56
C MET A 156 14.46 8.13 -3.03
N ALA A 157 15.53 7.67 -2.41
CA ALA A 157 16.89 8.07 -2.73
C ALA A 157 17.72 6.85 -3.11
N ALA A 158 18.54 6.99 -4.17
CA ALA A 158 19.51 6.01 -4.62
C ALA A 158 20.93 6.57 -4.42
N PHE A 159 21.84 5.81 -3.80
CA PHE A 159 23.22 6.19 -3.54
C PHE A 159 24.22 5.27 -4.26
N ASP A 160 25.34 5.83 -4.72
CA ASP A 160 26.45 5.14 -5.40
C ASP A 160 27.43 4.44 -4.44
N GLY A 161 27.13 4.47 -3.15
CA GLY A 161 27.92 3.84 -2.10
C GLY A 161 27.07 3.50 -0.86
N PRO A 162 27.67 2.83 0.14
CA PRO A 162 26.99 2.52 1.38
C PRO A 162 26.60 3.80 2.12
N VAL A 163 25.32 3.92 2.46
CA VAL A 163 24.86 4.96 3.39
C VAL A 163 25.14 4.52 4.82
N PRO A 164 25.82 5.34 5.64
CA PRO A 164 26.19 5.02 7.02
C PRO A 164 24.98 5.10 7.96
N LEU A 165 23.97 4.27 7.72
CA LEU A 165 22.90 4.00 8.67
C LEU A 165 23.35 2.85 9.58
N GLU A 166 23.22 3.07 10.88
CA GLU A 166 23.52 2.06 11.92
C GLU A 166 22.64 0.81 11.78
N HIS A 167 21.39 1.01 11.34
CA HIS A 167 20.40 -0.05 11.18
C HIS A 167 19.70 0.08 9.82
N ASP A 168 19.20 -1.05 9.28
CA ASP A 168 18.45 -1.06 8.02
C ASP A 168 17.07 -0.35 8.12
N ARG A 169 16.63 -0.05 9.34
CA ARG A 169 15.51 0.84 9.63
C ARG A 169 15.87 1.74 10.79
N VAL A 170 15.67 3.03 10.60
CA VAL A 170 15.78 4.05 11.64
C VAL A 170 14.45 4.80 11.72
N THR A 171 14.11 5.28 12.92
CA THR A 171 12.84 5.96 13.21
C THR A 171 13.08 7.17 14.08
N ASN A 172 12.15 8.12 14.09
CA ASN A 172 12.17 9.31 14.95
C ASN A 172 13.41 10.19 14.75
N LEU A 173 13.79 10.41 13.49
CA LEU A 173 14.91 11.27 13.09
C LEU A 173 14.41 12.69 12.79
N GLU A 174 14.16 13.49 13.82
CA GLU A 174 13.65 14.88 13.67
C GLU A 174 12.43 14.94 12.73
N ALA A 175 12.57 15.57 11.56
CA ALA A 175 11.53 15.66 10.53
C ALA A 175 11.31 14.35 9.75
N ILE A 176 11.99 13.25 10.07
CA ILE A 176 11.84 11.95 9.40
C ILE A 176 11.23 10.96 10.40
N GLY A 177 10.01 10.51 10.11
CA GLY A 177 9.34 9.49 10.91
C GLY A 177 10.04 8.13 10.81
N SER A 178 10.43 7.73 9.59
CA SER A 178 11.23 6.53 9.36
C SER A 178 12.09 6.62 8.11
N ALA A 179 13.29 6.03 8.15
CA ALA A 179 14.08 5.73 6.95
C ALA A 179 14.40 4.23 6.90
N VAL A 180 14.25 3.64 5.73
CA VAL A 180 14.38 2.20 5.49
C VAL A 180 15.33 1.95 4.34
N ARG A 181 16.37 1.13 4.57
CA ARG A 181 17.22 0.57 3.53
C ARG A 181 16.44 -0.53 2.80
N ASN A 182 15.79 -0.17 1.70
CA ASN A 182 14.89 -1.06 0.98
C ASN A 182 15.62 -2.30 0.43
N SER A 183 16.88 -2.14 0.01
CA SER A 183 17.73 -3.24 -0.48
C SER A 183 18.06 -4.30 0.56
N ALA A 184 17.94 -3.99 1.87
CA ALA A 184 18.14 -4.95 2.95
C ALA A 184 16.92 -5.85 3.20
N LYS A 185 15.77 -5.56 2.57
CA LYS A 185 14.60 -6.43 2.67
C LYS A 185 14.82 -7.72 1.85
N PRO A 186 14.34 -8.89 2.29
CA PRO A 186 14.49 -10.15 1.57
C PRO A 186 14.04 -10.08 0.11
N GLY A 187 14.83 -10.64 -0.79
CA GLY A 187 14.50 -10.78 -2.21
C GLY A 187 14.50 -9.48 -3.03
N ARG A 188 14.99 -8.35 -2.49
CA ARG A 188 15.14 -7.12 -3.28
C ARG A 188 16.35 -7.25 -4.21
N THR A 189 16.14 -6.88 -5.47
CA THR A 189 17.16 -6.81 -6.51
C THR A 189 17.49 -5.35 -6.82
N GLY A 190 18.66 -5.11 -7.40
CA GLY A 190 19.16 -3.76 -7.72
C GLY A 190 20.44 -3.44 -6.95
N PRO A 191 21.01 -2.23 -7.14
CA PRO A 191 22.26 -1.85 -6.46
C PRO A 191 22.09 -1.95 -4.94
N SER A 192 22.88 -2.85 -4.33
CA SER A 192 22.67 -3.41 -3.00
C SER A 192 22.66 -2.40 -1.84
N ASN A 193 23.14 -1.17 -2.09
CA ASN A 193 23.39 -0.16 -1.06
C ASN A 193 22.61 1.16 -1.26
N ALA A 194 21.82 1.24 -2.33
CA ALA A 194 21.39 2.53 -2.84
C ALA A 194 20.00 2.97 -2.35
N ALA A 195 19.04 2.06 -2.23
CA ALA A 195 17.64 2.46 -2.13
C ALA A 195 17.22 2.73 -0.68
N ILE A 196 17.10 4.00 -0.29
CA ILE A 196 16.47 4.41 0.97
C ILE A 196 15.08 4.97 0.69
N THR A 197 14.09 4.46 1.41
CA THR A 197 12.76 5.06 1.49
C THR A 197 12.61 5.78 2.81
N VAL A 198 12.34 7.08 2.74
CA VAL A 198 12.14 7.96 3.90
C VAL A 198 10.68 8.37 3.96
N GLN A 199 10.04 8.20 5.10
CA GLN A 199 8.64 8.55 5.32
C GLN A 199 8.48 9.53 6.48
N HIS A 200 7.59 10.50 6.29
CA HIS A 200 7.21 11.49 7.27
C HIS A 200 5.67 11.55 7.38
N GLY A 201 5.14 11.46 8.60
CA GLY A 201 3.73 11.67 8.91
C GLY A 201 3.52 12.95 9.73
N SER A 202 2.31 13.52 9.64
CA SER A 202 1.87 14.77 10.31
C SER A 202 2.22 14.87 11.80
N ASP A 203 2.12 13.77 12.55
CA ASP A 203 2.50 13.69 13.98
C ASP A 203 3.96 14.09 14.27
N THR A 204 4.84 13.96 13.25
CA THR A 204 6.25 14.34 13.34
C THR A 204 6.46 15.81 12.98
N ALA A 205 5.59 16.40 12.14
CA ALA A 205 5.64 17.79 11.73
C ALA A 205 5.30 18.74 12.88
N GLU A 206 4.27 18.41 13.68
CA GLU A 206 3.91 19.19 14.87
C GLU A 206 5.03 19.19 15.91
N ARG A 207 5.72 18.05 16.11
CA ARG A 207 6.87 17.96 17.01
C ARG A 207 8.07 18.76 16.53
N ALA A 208 8.38 18.74 15.23
CA ALA A 208 9.46 19.52 14.65
C ALA A 208 9.16 21.03 14.66
N ALA A 209 7.91 21.43 14.40
CA ALA A 209 7.46 22.82 14.47
C ALA A 209 7.47 23.35 15.91
N SER A 210 7.06 22.53 16.88
CA SER A 210 7.06 22.90 18.29
C SER A 210 8.47 22.96 18.90
N ALA A 211 9.45 22.26 18.33
CA ALA A 211 10.86 22.31 18.74
C ALA A 211 11.65 23.47 18.11
N SER A 212 11.09 24.14 17.09
CA SER A 212 11.74 25.25 16.36
C SER A 212 11.16 26.63 16.69
N ALA A 213 10.23 26.72 17.64
CA ALA A 213 9.78 28.00 18.19
C ALA A 213 10.83 28.54 19.19
N PRO A 214 11.44 29.72 18.95
CA PRO A 214 12.33 30.33 19.93
C PRO A 214 11.53 30.72 21.19
N SER A 215 12.10 30.37 22.35
CA SER A 215 11.65 30.81 23.68
C SER A 215 11.75 32.31 23.88
#